data_AF-A0A1W0E768-F1
#
_entry.id   AF-A0A1W0E768-F1
#
_cell.length_a   1.000
_cell.length_b   1.000
_cell.length_c   1.000
_cell.angle_alpha   90.00
_cell.angle_beta   90.00
_cell.angle_gamma   90.00
#
_symmetry.space_group_name_H-M   'P 1'
#
loop_
_entity.id
_entity.type
_entity.pdbx_description
1 polymer ?
#
loop_
_entity_poly.entity_id
_entity_poly.type
_entity_poly.pdbx_seq_one_letter_code
_entity_poly.pdbx_strand_id
1 'polypeptide(L)'
;MSNNMSNLNNSSDKEEAFLKKILEKQSYDALKTMEIINPSFHSKIKQELYLTFKNKNEKINHSEYSAIAQKIARNSDITIEKRQKKTCYDFDELHDIEDS
;
A
#
# COMPACT_ATOMS: atom_id res chain seq x y z
N MET A 1 -15.32 -27.12 35.46
CA MET A 1 -15.59 -27.49 34.05
C MET A 1 -14.77 -26.56 33.19
N SER A 2 -13.73 -27.08 32.54
CA SER A 2 -12.84 -26.28 31.68
C SER A 2 -13.12 -26.56 30.21
N ASN A 3 -12.90 -25.52 29.41
CA ASN A 3 -12.57 -25.53 27.98
C ASN A 3 -13.73 -25.40 26.98
N ASN A 4 -13.77 -24.27 26.28
CA ASN A 4 -13.27 -24.22 24.89
C ASN A 4 -13.43 -22.80 24.34
N MET A 5 -12.36 -22.02 24.41
CA MET A 5 -12.27 -20.70 23.79
C MET A 5 -11.04 -20.66 22.89
N SER A 6 -11.00 -21.56 21.90
CA SER A 6 -9.89 -21.66 20.94
C SER A 6 -10.42 -22.04 19.56
N ASN A 7 -11.16 -21.15 18.89
CA ASN A 7 -11.54 -21.41 17.49
C ASN A 7 -11.55 -20.18 16.56
N LEU A 8 -10.95 -19.06 16.97
CA LEU A 8 -10.88 -17.84 16.15
C LEU A 8 -9.52 -17.60 15.46
N ASN A 9 -8.44 -18.29 15.87
CA ASN A 9 -7.09 -18.01 15.31
C ASN A 9 -6.76 -18.75 14.00
N ASN A 10 -7.53 -19.77 13.61
CA ASN A 10 -7.14 -20.67 12.51
C ASN A 10 -7.11 -20.02 11.10
N SER A 11 -7.80 -18.90 10.89
CA SER A 11 -7.86 -18.25 9.57
C SER A 11 -6.68 -17.30 9.34
N SER A 12 -6.31 -16.52 10.35
CA SER A 12 -5.22 -15.54 10.26
C SER A 12 -3.87 -16.24 10.07
N ASP A 13 -3.63 -17.33 10.81
CA ASP A 13 -2.39 -18.09 10.75
C ASP A 13 -2.17 -18.73 9.36
N LYS A 14 -3.26 -19.14 8.70
CA LYS A 14 -3.21 -19.72 7.34
C LYS A 14 -2.93 -18.66 6.27
N GLU A 15 -3.51 -17.47 6.41
CA GLU A 15 -3.21 -16.34 5.53
C GLU A 15 -1.75 -15.93 5.65
N GLU A 16 -1.23 -15.83 6.88
CA GLU A 16 0.14 -15.43 7.14
C GLU A 16 1.15 -16.46 6.62
N ALA A 17 0.87 -17.76 6.82
CA ALA A 17 1.66 -18.83 6.25
C ALA A 17 1.64 -18.84 4.71
N PHE A 18 0.49 -18.52 4.10
CA PHE A 18 0.37 -18.39 2.65
C PHE A 18 1.22 -17.23 2.12
N LEU A 19 1.10 -16.03 2.70
CA LEU A 19 1.86 -14.85 2.29
C LEU A 19 3.36 -15.09 2.38
N LYS A 20 3.81 -15.74 3.47
CA LYS A 20 5.21 -16.13 3.65
C LYS A 20 5.71 -17.15 2.62
N LYS A 21 4.81 -17.97 2.06
CA LYS A 21 5.14 -18.97 1.03
C LYS A 21 5.23 -18.36 -0.37
N ILE A 22 4.38 -17.38 -0.67
CA ILE A 22 4.27 -16.78 -2.01
C ILE A 22 5.17 -15.55 -2.20
N LEU A 23 5.59 -14.89 -1.12
CA LEU A 23 6.49 -13.74 -1.15
C LEU A 23 7.93 -14.10 -0.80
N GLU A 24 8.87 -13.31 -1.32
CA GLU A 24 10.21 -13.23 -0.76
C GLU A 24 10.20 -12.59 0.64
N LYS A 25 11.18 -12.95 1.46
CA LYS A 25 11.31 -12.46 2.85
C LYS A 25 11.23 -10.93 2.95
N GLN A 26 11.98 -10.22 2.10
CA GLN A 26 12.00 -8.75 2.07
C GLN A 26 10.62 -8.13 1.78
N SER A 27 9.87 -8.71 0.84
CA SER A 27 8.54 -8.23 0.47
C SER A 27 7.51 -8.54 1.55
N TYR A 28 7.65 -9.69 2.21
CA TYR A 28 6.84 -10.05 3.37
C TYR A 28 7.08 -9.09 4.54
N ASP A 29 8.34 -8.79 4.86
CA ASP A 29 8.68 -7.86 5.95
C ASP A 29 8.11 -6.45 5.65
N ALA A 30 8.22 -5.98 4.40
CA ALA A 30 7.63 -4.71 3.97
C ALA A 30 6.10 -4.70 4.09
N LEU A 31 5.43 -5.81 3.75
CA LEU A 31 3.98 -5.96 3.89
C LEU A 31 3.55 -5.87 5.36
N LYS A 32 4.31 -6.51 6.27
CA LYS A 32 4.06 -6.46 7.73
C LYS A 32 4.31 -5.07 8.31
N THR A 33 5.32 -4.35 7.85
CA THR A 33 5.49 -2.94 8.24
C THR A 33 4.28 -2.09 7.80
N MET A 34 3.75 -2.35 6.61
CA MET A 34 2.60 -1.63 6.09
C MET A 34 1.29 -1.95 6.83
N GLU A 35 1.16 -3.15 7.39
CA GLU A 35 0.06 -3.52 8.29
C GLU A 35 -0.05 -2.56 9.48
N ILE A 36 1.10 -2.12 10.03
CA ILE A 36 1.17 -1.19 11.16
C ILE A 36 0.88 0.25 10.71
N ILE A 37 1.47 0.68 9.59
CA ILE A 37 1.41 2.08 9.13
C ILE A 37 0.03 2.41 8.51
N ASN A 38 -0.49 1.51 7.67
CA ASN A 38 -1.75 1.73 6.96
C ASN A 38 -2.48 0.39 6.74
N PRO A 39 -3.27 -0.05 7.75
CA PRO A 39 -3.99 -1.34 7.71
C PRO A 39 -4.93 -1.47 6.50
N SER A 40 -5.56 -0.37 6.06
CA SER A 40 -6.45 -0.37 4.90
C SER A 40 -5.70 -0.59 3.59
N PHE A 41 -4.52 0.03 3.45
CA PHE A 41 -3.65 -0.16 2.30
C PHE A 41 -3.05 -1.57 2.28
N HIS A 42 -2.62 -2.08 3.44
CA HIS A 42 -2.18 -3.47 3.61
C HIS A 42 -3.24 -4.48 3.14
N SER A 43 -4.50 -4.30 3.53
CA SER A 43 -5.60 -5.18 3.11
C SER A 43 -5.77 -5.23 1.57
N LYS A 44 -5.67 -4.07 0.91
CA LYS A 44 -5.72 -3.99 -0.57
C LYS A 44 -4.53 -4.69 -1.22
N ILE A 45 -3.31 -4.52 -0.68
CA ILE A 45 -2.14 -5.22 -1.19
C ILE A 45 -2.32 -6.73 -1.06
N LYS A 46 -2.77 -7.23 0.10
CA LYS A 46 -3.04 -8.66 0.28
C LYS A 46 -3.97 -9.20 -0.81
N GLN A 47 -5.11 -8.55 -1.04
CA GLN A 47 -6.07 -8.99 -2.05
C GLN A 47 -5.44 -9.07 -3.45
N GLU A 48 -4.69 -8.06 -3.87
CA GLU A 48 -4.04 -8.06 -5.19
C GLU A 48 -2.94 -9.13 -5.28
N LEU A 49 -2.21 -9.41 -4.19
CA LEU A 49 -1.22 -10.49 -4.13
C LEU A 49 -1.89 -11.87 -4.29
N TYR A 50 -3.03 -12.10 -3.65
CA TYR A 50 -3.81 -13.34 -3.84
C TYR A 50 -4.26 -13.52 -5.29
N LEU A 51 -4.77 -12.46 -5.93
CA LEU A 51 -5.20 -12.50 -7.33
C LEU A 51 -4.03 -12.73 -8.27
N THR A 52 -2.91 -12.05 -8.04
CA THR A 52 -1.68 -12.20 -8.84
C THR A 52 -1.16 -13.63 -8.73
N PHE A 53 -1.08 -14.16 -7.51
CA PHE A 53 -0.67 -15.54 -7.28
C PHE A 53 -1.64 -16.53 -7.94
N LYS A 54 -2.95 -16.33 -7.84
CA LYS A 54 -3.94 -17.21 -8.46
C LYS A 54 -3.83 -17.24 -9.98
N ASN A 55 -3.50 -16.11 -10.61
CA ASN A 55 -3.37 -15.99 -12.06
C ASN A 55 -2.05 -16.59 -12.57
N LYS A 56 -0.94 -16.32 -11.87
CA LYS A 56 0.40 -16.79 -12.30
C LYS A 56 0.70 -18.20 -11.81
N ASN A 57 0.13 -18.59 -10.67
CA ASN A 57 0.46 -19.79 -9.91
C ASN A 57 1.95 -19.92 -9.56
N GLU A 58 2.62 -18.78 -9.40
CA GLU A 58 4.06 -18.65 -9.17
C GLU A 58 4.34 -17.71 -8.00
N LYS A 59 5.51 -17.84 -7.38
CA LYS A 59 5.96 -16.91 -6.34
C LYS A 59 6.08 -15.49 -6.90
N ILE A 60 5.75 -14.52 -6.05
CA ILE A 60 5.81 -13.09 -6.35
C ILE A 60 7.16 -12.57 -5.86
N ASN A 61 7.99 -12.12 -6.80
CA ASN A 61 9.28 -11.54 -6.48
C ASN A 61 9.14 -10.10 -5.94
N HIS A 62 10.23 -9.52 -5.47
CA HIS A 62 10.21 -8.18 -4.91
C HIS A 62 9.81 -7.07 -5.90
N SER A 63 10.21 -7.19 -7.16
CA SER A 63 9.83 -6.22 -8.21
C SER A 63 8.33 -6.22 -8.44
N GLU A 64 7.71 -7.40 -8.50
CA GLU A 64 6.27 -7.56 -8.67
C GLU A 64 5.47 -7.06 -7.46
N TYR A 65 5.94 -7.36 -6.25
CA TYR A 65 5.37 -6.80 -5.02
C TYR A 65 5.40 -5.27 -5.05
N SER A 66 6.55 -4.68 -5.41
CA SER A 66 6.70 -3.22 -5.50
C SER A 66 5.76 -2.62 -6.55
N ALA A 67 5.61 -3.27 -7.72
CA ALA A 67 4.68 -2.83 -8.76
C ALA A 67 3.22 -2.86 -8.28
N ILE A 68 2.82 -3.90 -7.55
CA ILE A 68 1.48 -4.02 -6.95
C ILE A 68 1.25 -2.92 -5.92
N ALA A 69 2.20 -2.71 -5.00
CA ALA A 69 2.09 -1.65 -3.99
C ALA A 69 1.96 -0.26 -4.64
N GLN A 70 2.78 0.04 -5.66
CA GLN A 70 2.70 1.30 -6.40
C GLN A 70 1.38 1.48 -7.14
N LYS A 71 0.86 0.42 -7.78
CA LYS A 71 -0.45 0.45 -8.47
C LYS A 71 -1.56 0.79 -7.48
N ILE A 72 -1.55 0.17 -6.30
CA ILE A 72 -2.56 0.43 -5.27
C ILE A 72 -2.40 1.84 -4.72
N ALA A 73 -1.16 2.32 -4.50
CA ALA A 73 -0.89 3.68 -4.02
C ALA A 73 -1.47 4.74 -4.96
N ARG A 74 -1.20 4.58 -6.27
CA ARG A 74 -1.74 5.47 -7.31
C ARG A 74 -3.27 5.45 -7.36
N ASN A 75 -3.88 4.29 -7.14
CA ASN A 75 -5.34 4.17 -7.10
C ASN A 75 -5.96 4.71 -5.80
N SER A 76 -5.21 4.75 -4.69
CA SER A 76 -5.67 5.40 -3.45
C SER A 76 -5.55 6.92 -3.49
N ASP A 77 -4.59 7.46 -4.26
CA ASP A 77 -4.37 8.90 -4.44
C ASP A 77 -5.39 9.57 -5.38
N ILE A 78 -6.29 8.82 -6.03
CA ILE A 78 -7.43 9.41 -6.76
C ILE A 78 -8.43 10.08 -5.78
N THR A 79 -8.25 9.90 -4.47
CA THR A 79 -8.95 10.64 -3.40
C THR A 79 -8.14 11.81 -2.82
N ILE A 80 -6.98 12.16 -3.39
CA ILE A 80 -6.45 13.52 -3.24
C ILE A 80 -7.25 14.37 -4.23
N GLU A 81 -8.42 14.84 -3.78
CA GLU A 81 -9.07 15.99 -4.39
C GLU A 81 -8.00 17.02 -4.75
N LYS A 82 -7.86 17.31 -6.05
CA LYS A 82 -7.99 18.65 -6.63
C LYS A 82 -7.96 19.85 -5.64
N ARG A 83 -6.95 19.97 -4.78
CA ARG A 83 -6.65 21.17 -3.98
C ARG A 83 -5.29 21.77 -4.32
N GLN A 84 -4.88 21.63 -5.58
CA GLN A 84 -3.87 22.52 -6.17
C GLN A 84 -4.46 23.26 -7.36
N LYS A 85 -5.42 24.18 -7.09
CA LYS A 85 -5.71 25.32 -7.98
C LYS A 85 -6.24 26.50 -7.15
N LYS A 86 -5.36 27.13 -6.37
CA LYS A 86 -5.30 28.59 -6.11
C LYS A 86 -4.32 28.84 -4.98
N THR A 87 -3.04 28.90 -5.32
CA THR A 87 -2.23 30.01 -4.83
C THR A 87 -1.85 30.76 -6.09
N CYS A 88 -2.64 31.78 -6.42
CA CYS A 88 -2.20 32.85 -7.31
C CYS A 88 -1.01 33.47 -6.57
N TYR A 89 0.19 33.02 -6.90
CA TYR A 89 1.36 33.83 -6.69
C TYR A 89 1.24 34.93 -7.74
N ASP A 90 0.65 36.07 -7.36
CA ASP A 90 0.82 37.32 -8.09
C ASP A 90 2.29 37.70 -7.90
N PHE A 91 3.13 37.25 -8.82
CA PHE A 91 4.57 37.47 -8.84
C PHE A 91 4.97 38.36 -10.04
N ASP A 92 4.05 39.22 -10.48
CA ASP A 92 4.23 40.14 -11.61
C ASP A 92 4.05 41.63 -11.21
N GLU A 93 4.37 42.01 -9.98
CA GLU A 93 4.45 43.43 -9.59
C GLU A 93 5.72 43.73 -8.79
N LEU A 94 6.87 43.42 -9.41
CA LEU A 94 8.16 44.01 -9.09
C LEU A 94 8.79 44.55 -10.38
N HIS A 95 8.08 45.46 -11.03
CA HIS A 95 8.67 46.40 -11.97
C HIS A 95 8.36 47.78 -11.44
N ASP A 96 9.31 48.33 -10.67
CA ASP A 96 9.67 49.74 -10.60
C ASP A 96 10.81 49.87 -9.58
N ILE A 97 12.01 49.46 -9.99
CA ILE A 97 13.23 50.04 -9.42
C ILE A 97 13.43 51.32 -10.24
N GLU A 98 12.95 52.45 -9.71
CA GLU A 98 13.23 53.78 -10.26
C GLU A 98 14.74 54.04 -10.16
N ASP A 99 15.40 54.06 -11.32
CA ASP A 99 16.66 54.79 -11.52
C ASP A 99 16.32 56.25 -11.81
N SER A 100 16.45 57.15 -10.84
CA SER A 100 16.89 58.57 -10.97
C SER A 100 16.88 59.32 -9.64
#